data_AF-K1QHZ3-F1
#
_entry.id   AF-K1QHZ3-F1
#
_cell.length_a   1.000
_cell.length_b   1.000
_cell.length_c   1.000
_cell.angle_alpha   90.00
_cell.angle_beta   90.00
_cell.angle_gamma   90.00
#
_symmetry.space_group_name_H-M   'P 1'
#
loop_
_entity.id
_entity.type
_entity.pdbx_description
1 polymer ?
#
loop_
_entity_poly.entity_id
_entity_poly.type
_entity_poly.pdbx_seq_one_letter_code
_entity_poly.pdbx_strand_id
1 'polypeptide(L)' 'MATNTNHITVGIIKNGNLILGVSSAQAAWETGFRNVVLAMDKGDRVWVKRLAHDRNIQGLYNSFSGYLISTET' A
#
# COMPACT_ATOMS: atom_id res chain seq x y z
N MET A 1 -10.85 4.94 10.68
CA MET A 1 -10.39 3.56 10.40
C MET A 1 -11.60 2.66 10.32
N ALA A 2 -11.62 1.66 9.44
CA ALA A 2 -12.75 0.72 9.37
C ALA A 2 -12.84 -0.05 10.69
N THR A 3 -14.01 -0.03 11.33
CA THR A 3 -14.29 -0.67 12.63
C THR A 3 -14.77 -2.12 12.51
N ASN A 4 -14.77 -2.68 11.29
CA ASN A 4 -15.44 -3.93 10.99
C ASN A 4 -14.41 -5.05 10.78
N THR A 5 -14.71 -6.23 11.33
CA THR A 5 -14.10 -7.51 10.95
C THR A 5 -14.22 -7.71 9.43
N ASN A 6 -13.36 -8.54 8.82
CA ASN A 6 -13.30 -8.72 7.36
C ASN A 6 -12.83 -7.47 6.59
N HIS A 7 -11.79 -6.77 7.06
CA HIS A 7 -11.13 -5.75 6.24
C HIS A 7 -9.86 -6.28 5.55
N ILE A 8 -9.46 -5.65 4.45
CA ILE A 8 -8.12 -5.82 3.89
C ILE A 8 -7.32 -4.61 4.29
N THR A 9 -6.15 -4.81 4.88
CA THR A 9 -5.18 -3.73 5.12
C THR A 9 -3.88 -4.04 4.40
N VAL A 10 -3.45 -3.09 3.57
CA VAL A 10 -2.14 -3.11 2.91
C VAL A 10 -1.40 -1.81 3.20
N GLY A 11 -0.08 -1.83 3.07
CA GLY A 11 0.73 -0.63 3.23
C GLY A 11 1.91 -0.58 2.29
N ILE A 12 2.33 0.64 1.98
CA ILE A 12 3.59 0.94 1.30
C ILE A 12 4.71 0.85 2.33
N ILE A 13 5.71 0.02 2.05
CA ILE A 13 6.87 -0.21 2.90
C ILE A 13 8.10 0.39 2.23
N LYS A 14 8.94 1.11 3.00
CA LYS A 14 10.28 1.54 2.59
C LYS A 14 11.30 0.92 3.54
N ASN A 15 12.22 0.11 3.03
CA ASN A 15 13.28 -0.54 3.83
C ASN A 15 12.77 -1.24 5.11
N GLY A 16 11.59 -1.86 5.04
CA GLY A 16 10.96 -2.57 6.17
C GLY A 16 10.05 -1.71 7.04
N ASN A 17 10.11 -0.37 6.92
CA ASN A 17 9.27 0.55 7.67
C ASN A 17 7.96 0.85 6.94
N LEU A 18 6.85 0.85 7.69
CA LEU A 18 5.55 1.26 7.17
C LEU A 18 5.53 2.77 6.93
N ILE A 19 5.29 3.18 5.69
CA ILE A 19 5.12 4.58 5.31
C ILE A 19 3.65 4.98 5.39
N LEU A 20 2.78 4.24 4.70
CA LEU A 20 1.36 4.55 4.56
C LEU A 20 0.55 3.27 4.51
N GLY A 21 -0.50 3.19 5.32
CA GLY A 21 -1.48 2.12 5.30
C GLY A 21 -2.79 2.54 4.61
N VAL A 22 -3.47 1.57 4.03
CA VAL A 22 -4.85 1.71 3.56
C VAL A 22 -5.64 0.48 3.94
N SER A 23 -6.89 0.69 4.35
CA SER A 23 -7.82 -0.38 4.64
C SER A 23 -9.07 -0.23 3.79
N SER A 24 -9.61 -1.35 3.33
CA SER A 24 -10.92 -1.41 2.68
C SER A 24 -11.81 -2.39 3.43
N ALA A 25 -13.02 -1.94 3.78
CA ALA A 25 -14.04 -2.78 4.40
C ALA A 25 -14.68 -3.69 3.36
N GLN A 26 -15.33 -4.76 3.79
CA GLN A 26 -16.00 -5.68 2.88
C GLN A 26 -17.14 -4.98 2.11
N ALA A 27 -17.11 -5.03 0.79
CA ALA A 27 -18.14 -4.46 -0.09
C ALA A 27 -18.22 -5.21 -1.43
N ALA A 28 -19.27 -4.98 -2.23
CA ALA A 28 -19.37 -5.56 -3.57
C ALA A 28 -18.24 -5.09 -4.51
N TRP A 29 -17.75 -3.87 -4.30
CA TRP A 29 -16.65 -3.26 -5.04
C TRP A 29 -15.71 -2.56 -4.08
N GLU A 30 -14.67 -3.27 -3.67
CA GLU A 30 -13.74 -2.76 -2.67
C GLU A 30 -12.66 -1.96 -3.35
N THR A 31 -12.43 -0.76 -2.83
CA THR A 31 -11.33 0.09 -3.28
C THR A 31 -10.52 0.53 -2.06
N GLY A 32 -9.20 0.47 -2.21
CA GLY A 32 -8.26 1.08 -1.30
C GLY A 32 -7.13 1.65 -2.13
N PHE A 33 -6.93 2.98 -2.07
CA PHE A 33 -5.87 3.65 -2.82
C PHE A 33 -5.08 4.60 -1.92
N ARG A 34 -3.78 4.68 -2.19
CA ARG A 34 -2.85 5.66 -1.62
C ARG A 34 -1.77 5.97 -2.63
N ASN A 35 -1.28 7.19 -2.58
CA ASN A 35 -0.12 7.70 -3.30
C ASN A 35 0.81 8.38 -2.30
N VAL A 36 2.10 8.39 -2.58
CA VAL A 36 3.10 9.04 -1.75
C VAL A 36 4.28 9.51 -2.61
N VAL A 37 4.87 10.64 -2.23
CA VAL A 37 6.16 11.09 -2.74
C VAL A 37 7.20 10.80 -1.67
N LEU A 38 8.29 10.14 -2.05
CA LEU A 38 9.34 9.71 -1.13
C LEU A 38 10.70 10.19 -1.64
N ALA A 39 11.53 10.71 -0.74
CA ALA A 39 12.96 10.77 -0.96
C ALA A 39 13.51 9.33 -0.97
N MET A 40 14.40 9.02 -1.91
CA MET A 40 14.99 7.69 -2.08
C MET A 40 16.49 7.81 -2.26
N ASP A 41 17.23 7.06 -1.43
CA ASP A 41 18.65 6.85 -1.62
C ASP A 41 18.89 5.65 -2.54
N LYS A 42 20.06 5.61 -3.18
CA LYS A 42 20.46 4.47 -4.01
C LYS A 42 20.45 3.19 -3.16
N GLY A 43 19.63 2.23 -3.57
CA GLY A 43 19.50 0.94 -2.90
C GLY A 43 18.27 0.83 -1.99
N ASP A 44 17.54 1.93 -1.75
CA ASP A 44 16.26 1.90 -1.07
C ASP A 44 15.27 1.00 -1.82
N ARG A 45 14.46 0.27 -1.05
CA ARG A 45 13.46 -0.66 -1.57
C ARG A 45 12.08 -0.25 -1.12
N VAL A 46 11.16 -0.19 -2.08
CA VAL A 46 9.75 0.09 -1.85
C VAL A 46 8.89 -1.06 -2.37
N TRP A 47 7.95 -1.52 -1.56
CA TRP A 47 7.02 -2.58 -1.93
C TRP A 47 5.70 -2.45 -1.18
N VAL A 48 4.69 -3.20 -1.64
CA VAL A 48 3.40 -3.32 -0.95
C VAL A 48 3.42 -4.56 -0.06
N LYS A 49 2.98 -4.40 1.20
CA LYS A 49 2.85 -5.49 2.17
C LYS A 49 1.44 -5.54 2.73
N ARG A 50 0.89 -6.75 2.90
CA ARG A 50 -0.32 -6.99 3.67
C ARG A 50 -0.04 -6.81 5.17
N LEU A 51 -0.83 -6.01 5.86
CA LEU A 51 -0.62 -5.64 7.27
C LEU A 51 -1.50 -6.43 8.25
N ALA A 52 -2.72 -6.79 7.85
CA ALA A 52 -3.68 -7.53 8.69
C ALA A 52 -4.23 -8.77 7.97
N HIS A 53 -4.74 -9.73 8.75
CA HIS A 53 -5.09 -11.08 8.29
C HIS A 53 -6.58 -11.42 8.26
N ASP A 54 -7.48 -10.44 8.23
CA ASP A 54 -8.91 -10.73 8.30
C ASP A 54 -9.46 -11.45 7.05
N ARG A 55 -8.97 -11.13 5.83
CA ARG A 55 -9.33 -11.86 4.60
C ARG A 55 -8.34 -11.68 3.45
N ASN A 56 -8.40 -12.58 2.47
CA ASN A 56 -7.53 -12.55 1.30
C ASN A 56 -7.81 -11.37 0.37
N ILE A 57 -6.74 -10.85 -0.22
CA ILE A 57 -6.82 -9.82 -1.26
C ILE A 57 -7.27 -10.49 -2.55
N GLN A 58 -8.28 -9.95 -3.24
CA GLN A 58 -8.60 -10.41 -4.59
C GLN A 58 -7.46 -10.03 -5.52
N GLY A 59 -6.91 -10.98 -6.29
CA GLY A 59 -5.73 -10.75 -7.12
C GLY A 59 -5.98 -9.90 -8.37
N LEU A 60 -7.22 -9.78 -8.82
CA LEU A 60 -7.58 -9.05 -10.03
C LEU A 60 -7.65 -7.54 -9.80
N TYR A 61 -7.29 -6.76 -10.81
CA TYR A 61 -7.44 -5.30 -10.88
C TYR A 61 -6.63 -4.49 -9.85
N ASN A 62 -5.67 -5.09 -9.16
CA ASN A 62 -4.72 -4.33 -8.33
C ASN A 62 -3.62 -3.73 -9.20
N SER A 63 -3.20 -2.51 -8.86
CA SER A 63 -2.08 -1.83 -9.51
C SER A 63 -1.12 -1.26 -8.49
N PHE A 64 0.17 -1.31 -8.82
CA PHE A 64 1.24 -0.63 -8.10
C PHE A 64 2.25 -0.13 -9.10
N SER A 65 2.50 1.18 -9.12
CA SER A 65 3.38 1.84 -10.06
C SER A 65 4.08 3.03 -9.40
N GLY A 66 5.18 3.48 -9.99
CA GLY A 66 5.95 4.62 -9.54
C GLY A 66 6.96 5.08 -10.59
N TYR A 67 7.46 6.30 -10.43
CA TYR A 67 8.46 6.89 -11.32
C TYR A 67 9.35 7.89 -10.55
N LEU A 68 10.53 8.16 -11.09
CA LEU A 68 11.46 9.17 -10.55
C LEU A 68 10.97 10.57 -10.94
N ILE A 69 10.66 11.41 -9.95
CA ILE A 69 10.19 12.79 -10.19
C ILE A 69 11.37 13.71 -10.52
N SER A 70 12.42 13.66 -9.70
CA SER A 70 13.63 14.47 -9.83
C SER A 70 14.78 13.80 -9.09
N THR A 71 16.01 14.12 -9.49
CA THR A 71 17.22 13.81 -8.72
C THR A 71 17.61 15.04 -7.89
N GLU A 72 18.20 14.83 -6.73
CA GLU A 72 18.93 15.92 -6.08
C GLU A 72 20.11 16.33 -6.98
N THR A 73 20.26 17.63 -7.21
CA THR A 73 21.38 18.23 -7.96
C THR A 73 22.54 18.54 -7.06
#